data_AF-A0A7X7F5P3-F1
#
_entry.id   AF-A0A7X7F5P3-F1
#
_cell.length_a   1.000
_cell.length_b   1.000
_cell.length_c   1.000
_cell.angle_alpha   90.00
_cell.angle_beta   90.00
_cell.angle_gamma   90.00
#
_symmetry.space_group_name_H-M   'P 1'
#
loop_
_entity.id
_entity.type
_entity.pdbx_description
1 polymer ?
#
loop_
_entity_poly.entity_id
_entity_poly.type
_entity_poly.pdbx_seq_one_letter_code
_entity_poly.pdbx_strand_id
1 'polypeptide(L)'
;MILRRSFVLALITLACAVSHGVARANEEAESAWQLAEQRGKLHRDALRRVDRVLNAWLKKIDPETGLVPQRYDGPQFWTVANSAADIYSSLVLDAIFVNRPAMDGVLKRALTTERERAQRIGVLPDDIDLETFTFRQAEPSFSRIQFSASEWCRDGLLRVTEILGTDNPWFERMAELSDAIMTHADVESP
;
A
#
# COMPACT_ATOMS: atom_id res chain seq x y z
N MET A 1 -38.66 -61.52 -19.34
CA MET A 1 -37.22 -61.41 -19.72
C MET A 1 -36.84 -60.01 -20.23
N ILE A 2 -37.71 -59.32 -20.98
CA ILE A 2 -37.45 -57.97 -21.53
C ILE A 2 -37.33 -56.88 -20.45
N LEU A 3 -38.25 -56.85 -19.47
CA LEU A 3 -38.25 -55.85 -18.39
C LEU A 3 -36.96 -55.86 -17.54
N ARG A 4 -36.39 -57.05 -17.31
CA ARG A 4 -35.14 -57.26 -16.56
C ARG A 4 -33.91 -56.78 -17.35
N ARG A 5 -33.96 -56.84 -18.68
CA ARG A 5 -32.89 -56.32 -19.56
C ARG A 5 -32.92 -54.79 -19.65
N SER A 6 -34.11 -54.19 -19.73
CA SER A 6 -34.27 -52.73 -19.73
C SER A 6 -33.83 -52.09 -18.41
N PHE A 7 -34.09 -52.73 -17.27
CA PHE A 7 -33.67 -52.24 -15.96
C PHE A 7 -32.14 -52.30 -15.78
N VAL A 8 -31.49 -53.36 -16.25
CA VAL A 8 -30.03 -53.47 -16.23
C VAL A 8 -29.37 -52.44 -17.15
N LEU A 9 -29.93 -52.19 -18.33
CA LEU A 9 -29.41 -51.18 -19.24
C LEU A 9 -29.50 -49.77 -18.66
N ALA A 10 -30.62 -49.44 -17.99
CA ALA A 10 -30.81 -48.15 -17.31
C ALA A 10 -29.86 -47.96 -16.11
N LEU A 11 -29.56 -49.02 -15.36
CA LEU A 11 -28.57 -48.96 -14.27
C LEU A 11 -27.15 -48.76 -14.80
N ILE A 12 -26.80 -49.38 -15.93
CA ILE A 12 -25.48 -49.20 -16.56
C ILE A 12 -25.32 -47.78 -17.10
N THR A 13 -26.33 -47.22 -17.78
CA THR A 13 -26.26 -45.83 -18.27
C THR A 13 -26.19 -44.82 -17.13
N LEU A 14 -26.95 -45.04 -16.04
CA LEU A 14 -26.87 -44.19 -14.85
C LEU A 14 -25.49 -44.29 -14.18
N ALA A 15 -24.93 -45.50 -14.04
CA ALA A 15 -23.60 -45.69 -13.48
C ALA A 15 -22.52 -45.00 -14.33
N CYS A 16 -22.57 -45.14 -15.66
CA CYS A 16 -21.65 -44.46 -16.57
C CYS A 16 -21.79 -42.93 -16.48
N ALA A 17 -23.00 -42.38 -16.43
CA ALA A 17 -23.23 -40.94 -16.31
C ALA A 17 -22.67 -40.37 -15.00
N VAL A 18 -22.87 -41.09 -13.88
CA VAL A 18 -22.31 -40.72 -12.57
C VAL A 18 -20.78 -40.78 -12.59
N SER A 19 -20.19 -41.85 -13.14
CA SER A 19 -18.72 -41.98 -13.25
C SER A 19 -18.08 -40.87 -14.10
N HIS A 20 -18.69 -40.49 -15.23
CA HIS A 20 -18.20 -39.39 -16.05
C HIS A 20 -18.36 -38.04 -15.35
N GLY A 21 -19.47 -37.82 -14.63
CA GLY A 21 -19.67 -36.61 -13.83
C GLY A 21 -18.63 -36.47 -12.71
N VAL A 22 -18.32 -37.55 -12.00
CA VAL A 22 -17.28 -37.57 -10.95
C VAL A 22 -15.88 -37.37 -11.54
N ALA A 23 -15.55 -38.02 -12.66
CA ALA A 23 -14.26 -37.83 -13.33
C ALA A 23 -14.05 -36.38 -13.79
N ARG A 24 -15.07 -35.78 -14.41
CA ARG A 24 -15.03 -34.38 -14.84
C ARG A 24 -14.91 -33.42 -13.65
N ALA A 25 -15.64 -33.64 -12.57
CA ALA A 25 -15.52 -32.83 -11.36
C ALA A 25 -14.11 -32.93 -10.73
N ASN A 26 -13.50 -34.11 -10.78
CA ASN A 26 -12.12 -34.31 -10.32
C ASN A 26 -11.11 -33.61 -11.23
N GLU A 27 -11.28 -33.65 -12.55
CA GLU A 27 -10.42 -32.92 -13.50
C GLU A 27 -10.54 -31.39 -13.34
N GLU A 28 -11.75 -30.88 -13.16
CA GLU A 28 -12.00 -29.46 -12.89
C GLU A 28 -11.38 -29.02 -11.55
N ALA A 29 -11.49 -29.85 -10.51
CA ALA A 29 -10.85 -29.61 -9.22
C ALA A 29 -9.31 -29.63 -9.32
N GLU A 30 -8.74 -30.60 -10.01
CA GLU A 30 -7.30 -30.71 -10.23
C GLU A 30 -6.77 -29.50 -11.02
N SER A 31 -7.47 -29.09 -12.08
CA SER A 31 -7.12 -27.89 -12.84
C SER A 31 -7.17 -26.61 -11.97
N ALA A 32 -8.19 -26.48 -11.12
CA ALA A 32 -8.28 -25.35 -10.18
C ALA A 32 -7.12 -25.34 -9.18
N TRP A 33 -6.72 -26.51 -8.67
CA TRP A 33 -5.56 -26.65 -7.79
C TRP A 33 -4.25 -26.28 -8.47
N GLN A 34 -4.02 -26.75 -9.69
CA GLN A 34 -2.83 -26.40 -10.47
C GLN A 34 -2.75 -24.89 -10.73
N LEU A 35 -3.88 -24.26 -11.06
CA LEU A 35 -3.95 -22.81 -11.24
C LEU A 35 -3.68 -22.05 -9.94
N ALA A 36 -4.26 -22.51 -8.82
CA ALA A 36 -4.01 -21.93 -7.51
C ALA A 36 -2.54 -22.05 -7.11
N GLU A 37 -1.89 -23.18 -7.38
CA GLU A 37 -0.46 -23.39 -7.13
C GLU A 37 0.40 -22.45 -7.97
N GLN A 38 0.11 -22.34 -9.27
CA GLN A 38 0.83 -21.44 -10.18
C GLN A 38 0.69 -19.97 -9.73
N ARG A 39 -0.52 -19.53 -9.38
CA ARG A 39 -0.78 -18.18 -8.86
C ARG A 39 -0.09 -17.96 -7.52
N GLY A 40 -0.08 -18.96 -6.64
CA GLY A 40 0.64 -18.92 -5.37
C GLY A 40 2.15 -18.77 -5.53
N LYS A 41 2.75 -19.41 -6.55
CA LYS A 41 4.16 -19.23 -6.91
C LYS A 41 4.45 -17.79 -7.38
N LEU A 42 3.63 -17.26 -8.29
CA LEU A 42 3.76 -15.88 -8.78
C LEU A 42 3.60 -14.85 -7.65
N HIS A 43 2.60 -15.02 -6.79
CA HIS A 43 2.36 -14.15 -5.64
C HIS A 43 3.56 -14.16 -4.67
N ARG A 44 4.09 -15.33 -4.35
CA ARG A 44 5.28 -15.48 -3.50
C ARG A 44 6.49 -14.76 -4.08
N ASP A 45 6.70 -14.85 -5.38
CA ASP A 45 7.81 -14.18 -6.06
C ASP A 45 7.63 -12.67 -6.10
N ALA A 46 6.39 -12.17 -6.21
CA ALA A 46 6.07 -10.76 -6.08
C ALA A 46 6.36 -10.24 -4.66
N LEU A 47 5.85 -10.91 -3.62
CA LEU A 47 6.12 -10.52 -2.23
C LEU A 47 7.61 -10.55 -1.88
N ARG A 48 8.36 -11.51 -2.40
CA ARG A 48 9.83 -11.54 -2.24
C ARG A 48 10.53 -10.36 -2.90
N ARG A 49 10.00 -9.81 -4.00
CA ARG A 49 10.56 -8.60 -4.63
C ARG A 49 10.25 -7.37 -3.80
N VAL A 50 9.00 -7.25 -3.33
CA VAL A 50 8.54 -6.19 -2.43
C VAL A 50 9.39 -6.16 -1.16
N ASP A 51 9.55 -7.30 -0.49
CA ASP A 51 10.38 -7.43 0.70
C ASP A 51 11.84 -7.01 0.48
N ARG A 52 12.42 -7.32 -0.69
CA ARG A 52 13.77 -6.86 -1.03
C ARG A 52 13.87 -5.35 -1.19
N VAL A 53 12.89 -4.72 -1.85
CA VAL A 53 12.85 -3.26 -2.02
C VAL A 53 12.67 -2.58 -0.66
N LEU A 54 11.71 -3.04 0.14
CA LEU A 54 11.49 -2.53 1.49
C LEU A 54 12.75 -2.63 2.34
N ASN A 55 13.38 -3.81 2.41
CA ASN A 55 14.58 -4.01 3.21
C ASN A 55 15.79 -3.21 2.70
N ALA A 56 15.86 -2.88 1.40
CA ALA A 56 16.89 -1.98 0.90
C ALA A 56 16.68 -0.56 1.43
N TRP A 57 15.45 -0.04 1.36
CA TRP A 57 15.12 1.29 1.87
C TRP A 57 15.22 1.39 3.40
N LEU A 58 14.79 0.37 4.15
CA LEU A 58 14.91 0.35 5.61
C LEU A 58 16.36 0.47 6.10
N LYS A 59 17.36 0.04 5.30
CA LYS A 59 18.78 0.24 5.62
C LYS A 59 19.26 1.67 5.42
N LYS A 60 18.53 2.46 4.62
CA LYS A 60 18.85 3.84 4.29
C LYS A 60 18.17 4.83 5.23
N ILE A 61 16.99 4.46 5.74
CA ILE A 61 16.21 5.28 6.66
C ILE A 61 16.90 5.32 8.02
N ASP A 62 17.05 6.54 8.56
CA ASP A 62 17.49 6.72 9.93
C ASP A 62 16.37 6.23 10.89
N PRO A 63 16.64 5.22 11.74
CA PRO A 63 15.63 4.64 12.62
C PRO A 63 15.10 5.61 13.68
N GLU A 64 15.81 6.71 14.00
CA GLU A 64 15.38 7.70 14.97
C GLU A 64 14.34 8.67 14.42
N THR A 65 14.28 8.82 13.10
CA THR A 65 13.40 9.80 12.43
C THR A 65 12.37 9.12 11.55
N GLY A 66 12.72 8.00 10.92
CA GLY A 66 11.85 7.29 9.99
C GLY A 66 11.62 8.03 8.66
N LEU A 67 12.14 9.26 8.51
CA LEU A 67 11.96 10.03 7.29
C LEU A 67 12.76 9.43 6.14
N VAL A 68 12.10 9.28 5.01
CA VAL A 68 12.66 8.67 3.81
C VAL A 68 13.26 9.75 2.92
N PRO A 69 14.49 9.63 2.42
CA PRO A 69 15.00 10.56 1.43
C PRO A 69 14.34 10.32 0.07
N GLN A 70 14.10 11.38 -0.70
CA GLN A 70 13.51 11.30 -2.05
C GLN A 70 14.35 10.42 -3.01
N ARG A 71 15.65 10.30 -2.76
CA ARG A 71 16.56 9.51 -3.60
C ARG A 71 17.32 8.51 -2.75
N TYR A 72 17.44 7.29 -3.28
CA TYR A 72 18.25 6.24 -2.66
C TYR A 72 19.73 6.66 -2.63
N ASP A 73 20.24 7.09 -3.79
CA ASP A 73 21.57 7.65 -3.98
C ASP A 73 21.45 9.14 -4.35
N GLY A 74 21.77 10.02 -3.41
CA GLY A 74 21.70 11.47 -3.62
C GLY A 74 21.56 12.26 -2.32
N PRO A 75 21.28 13.57 -2.42
CA PRO A 75 21.01 14.41 -1.27
C PRO A 75 19.86 13.87 -0.42
N GLN A 76 20.02 13.94 0.90
CA GLN A 76 19.06 13.38 1.85
C GLN A 76 17.95 14.40 2.11
N PHE A 77 16.96 14.46 1.21
CA PHE A 77 15.84 15.39 1.33
C PHE A 77 14.54 14.63 1.56
N TRP A 78 13.81 15.01 2.61
CA TRP A 78 12.40 14.68 2.75
C TRP A 78 11.60 15.72 1.97
N THR A 79 11.12 15.34 0.80
CA THR A 79 10.22 16.19 0.01
C THR A 79 8.80 15.69 0.15
N VAL A 80 7.86 16.59 0.43
CA VAL A 80 6.48 16.19 0.76
C VAL A 80 5.81 15.61 -0.48
N ALA A 81 5.87 16.31 -1.62
CA ALA A 81 5.22 15.89 -2.86
C ALA A 81 5.82 14.64 -3.53
N ASN A 82 7.00 14.17 -3.12
CA ASN A 82 7.64 13.01 -3.76
C ASN A 82 8.04 11.95 -2.72
N SER A 83 8.84 12.32 -1.72
CA SER A 83 9.27 11.35 -0.72
C SER A 83 8.11 10.89 0.15
N ALA A 84 7.33 11.82 0.72
CA ALA A 84 6.19 11.48 1.56
C ALA A 84 5.05 10.84 0.75
N ALA A 85 4.71 11.45 -0.38
CA ALA A 85 3.62 11.04 -1.25
C ALA A 85 3.88 9.72 -1.98
N ASP A 86 5.06 9.51 -2.57
CA ASP A 86 5.30 8.34 -3.44
C ASP A 86 6.09 7.25 -2.73
N ILE A 87 7.26 7.58 -2.20
CA ILE A 87 8.22 6.56 -1.73
C ILE A 87 7.79 6.04 -0.36
N TYR A 88 7.66 6.92 0.62
CA TYR A 88 7.29 6.57 1.99
C TYR A 88 5.94 5.83 2.03
N SER A 89 4.92 6.36 1.36
CA SER A 89 3.60 5.72 1.32
C SER A 89 3.67 4.31 0.70
N SER A 90 4.46 4.13 -0.36
CA SER A 90 4.68 2.81 -0.96
C SER A 90 5.42 1.86 0.00
N LEU A 91 6.40 2.35 0.76
CA LEU A 91 7.08 1.53 1.77
C LEU A 91 6.15 1.14 2.93
N VAL A 92 5.23 2.02 3.33
CA VAL A 92 4.18 1.68 4.30
C VAL A 92 3.30 0.56 3.73
N LEU A 93 2.82 0.70 2.49
CA LEU A 93 2.01 -0.33 1.83
C LEU A 93 2.75 -1.66 1.68
N ASP A 94 4.02 -1.63 1.27
CA ASP A 94 4.87 -2.81 1.16
C ASP A 94 4.97 -3.52 2.52
N ALA A 95 5.21 -2.76 3.60
CA ALA A 95 5.35 -3.28 4.95
C ALA A 95 4.06 -3.93 5.48
N ILE A 96 2.87 -3.50 5.03
CA ILE A 96 1.59 -4.17 5.35
C ILE A 96 1.65 -5.65 4.94
N PHE A 97 2.20 -5.93 3.76
CA PHE A 97 2.19 -7.28 3.19
C PHE A 97 3.35 -8.15 3.65
N VAL A 98 4.54 -7.57 3.91
CA VAL A 98 5.77 -8.37 4.12
C VAL A 98 6.50 -8.10 5.43
N ASN A 99 6.25 -6.98 6.11
CA ASN A 99 7.00 -6.62 7.32
C ASN A 99 6.20 -5.70 8.27
N ARG A 100 5.20 -6.28 8.93
CA ARG A 100 4.36 -5.59 9.92
C ARG A 100 5.17 -4.86 11.02
N PRO A 101 6.26 -5.44 11.58
CA PRO A 101 7.11 -4.72 12.55
C PRO A 101 7.71 -3.42 12.02
N ALA A 102 8.14 -3.36 10.76
CA ALA A 102 8.65 -2.12 10.17
C ALA A 102 7.54 -1.07 10.01
N MET A 103 6.34 -1.51 9.62
CA MET A 103 5.15 -0.66 9.51
C MET A 103 4.80 -0.02 10.85
N ASP A 104 4.65 -0.84 11.91
CA ASP A 104 4.26 -0.40 13.25
C ASP A 104 5.39 0.31 14.01
N GLY A 105 6.64 0.20 13.52
CA GLY A 105 7.84 0.80 14.09
C GLY A 105 8.31 2.05 13.33
N VAL A 106 9.42 1.91 12.59
CA VAL A 106 10.14 3.02 11.96
C VAL A 106 9.28 3.79 10.95
N LEU A 107 8.41 3.12 10.21
CA LEU A 107 7.55 3.81 9.23
C LEU A 107 6.43 4.60 9.92
N LYS A 108 5.86 4.08 11.02
CA LYS A 108 4.90 4.83 11.84
C LYS A 108 5.56 6.04 12.52
N ARG A 109 6.81 5.90 12.96
CA ARG A 109 7.61 7.00 13.54
C ARG A 109 7.77 8.18 12.57
N ALA A 110 7.91 7.91 11.27
CA ALA A 110 8.04 8.96 10.26
C ALA A 110 6.89 9.97 10.29
N LEU A 111 5.65 9.54 10.55
CA LEU A 111 4.51 10.45 10.70
C LEU A 111 4.69 11.38 11.91
N THR A 112 5.14 10.85 13.05
CA THR A 112 5.39 11.66 14.24
C THR A 112 6.49 12.69 13.96
N THR A 113 7.61 12.25 13.38
CA THR A 113 8.73 13.15 13.07
C THR A 113 8.37 14.18 12.01
N GLU A 114 7.61 13.81 10.99
CA GLU A 114 7.09 14.75 10.00
C GLU A 114 6.25 15.83 10.67
N ARG A 115 5.30 15.46 11.54
CA ARG A 115 4.47 16.44 12.25
C ARG A 115 5.28 17.37 13.13
N GLU A 116 6.31 16.85 13.79
CA GLU A 116 7.16 17.64 14.68
C GLU A 116 8.13 18.58 13.94
N ARG A 117 8.58 18.19 12.73
CA ARG A 117 9.72 18.84 12.06
C ARG A 117 9.37 19.51 10.74
N ALA A 118 8.33 19.06 10.04
CA ALA A 118 8.01 19.49 8.68
C ALA A 118 6.90 20.54 8.62
N GLN A 119 6.12 20.72 9.69
CA GLN A 119 5.04 21.71 9.72
C GLN A 119 5.59 23.14 9.52
N ARG A 120 5.08 23.85 8.51
CA ARG A 120 5.59 25.16 8.09
C ARG A 120 4.53 26.24 8.12
N ILE A 121 3.33 25.96 7.61
CA ILE A 121 2.18 26.88 7.65
C ILE A 121 1.04 26.15 8.35
N GLY A 122 0.81 26.48 9.63
CA GLY A 122 -0.07 25.70 10.47
C GLY A 122 0.39 24.23 10.50
N VAL A 123 -0.50 23.32 10.14
CA VAL A 123 -0.21 21.87 10.05
C VAL A 123 0.31 21.42 8.68
N LEU A 124 0.34 22.32 7.69
CA LEU A 124 0.81 22.00 6.33
C LEU A 124 2.34 21.88 6.30
N PRO A 125 2.87 20.79 5.73
CA PRO A 125 4.29 20.54 5.77
C PRO A 125 5.06 21.07 4.57
N ASP A 126 6.36 21.25 4.80
CA ASP A 126 7.32 21.67 3.79
C ASP A 126 8.52 20.69 3.75
N ASP A 127 9.31 20.79 2.70
CA ASP A 127 10.44 19.92 2.49
C ASP A 127 11.57 20.20 3.49
N ILE A 128 12.18 19.14 4.01
CA ILE A 128 13.28 19.17 4.96
C ILE A 128 14.55 18.60 4.34
N ASP A 129 15.68 19.23 4.63
CA ASP A 129 17.00 18.65 4.50
C ASP A 129 17.30 17.75 5.71
N LEU A 130 17.45 16.44 5.50
CA LEU A 130 17.58 15.45 6.58
C LEU A 130 18.98 15.44 7.22
N GLU A 131 19.97 16.10 6.63
CA GLU A 131 21.30 16.21 7.24
C GLU A 131 21.31 17.35 8.26
N THR A 132 20.65 18.46 7.93
CA THR A 132 20.61 19.67 8.77
C THR A 132 19.34 19.79 9.60
N PHE A 133 18.30 19.02 9.29
CA PHE A 133 16.94 19.15 9.83
C PHE A 133 16.37 20.58 9.70
N THR A 134 16.65 21.22 8.58
CA THR A 134 16.14 22.57 8.25
C THR A 134 15.24 22.53 7.00
N PHE A 135 14.38 23.54 6.85
CA PHE A 135 13.57 23.68 5.66
C PHE A 135 14.44 23.95 4.44
N ARG A 136 14.15 23.26 3.33
CA ARG A 136 14.92 23.41 2.08
C ARG A 136 14.79 24.80 1.47
N GLN A 137 13.69 25.48 1.73
CA GLN A 137 13.45 26.84 1.28
C GLN A 137 13.47 27.78 2.47
N ALA A 138 14.23 28.88 2.33
CA ALA A 138 14.35 29.89 3.38
C ALA A 138 12.97 30.51 3.70
N GLU A 139 12.24 30.92 2.66
CA GLU A 139 10.92 31.51 2.79
C GLU A 139 9.81 30.52 2.42
N PRO A 140 8.73 30.46 3.21
CA PRO A 140 7.60 29.58 2.91
C PRO A 140 6.84 30.09 1.66
N SER A 141 6.42 29.15 0.82
CA SER A 141 5.54 29.42 -0.33
C SER A 141 4.23 28.68 -0.11
N PHE A 142 3.16 29.43 0.17
CA PHE A 142 1.86 28.83 0.47
C PHE A 142 1.36 27.94 -0.68
N SER A 143 1.43 28.40 -1.94
CA SER A 143 1.00 27.61 -3.10
C SER A 143 1.76 26.29 -3.24
N ARG A 144 3.09 26.32 -3.05
CA ARG A 144 3.93 25.11 -3.12
C ARG A 144 3.63 24.15 -1.97
N ILE A 145 3.51 24.67 -0.75
CA ILE A 145 3.21 23.88 0.45
C ILE A 145 1.83 23.24 0.33
N GLN A 146 0.83 23.99 -0.11
CA GLN A 146 -0.53 23.49 -0.33
C GLN A 146 -0.56 22.40 -1.42
N PHE A 147 0.13 22.62 -2.54
CA PHE A 147 0.28 21.61 -3.59
C PHE A 147 0.96 20.34 -3.07
N SER A 148 2.09 20.48 -2.37
CA SER A 148 2.79 19.31 -1.82
C SER A 148 1.93 18.55 -0.82
N ALA A 149 1.19 19.25 0.04
CA ALA A 149 0.27 18.62 0.97
C ALA A 149 -0.88 17.90 0.24
N SER A 150 -1.38 18.44 -0.87
CA SER A 150 -2.42 17.77 -1.66
C SER A 150 -1.91 16.50 -2.34
N GLU A 151 -0.68 16.52 -2.88
CA GLU A 151 -0.04 15.31 -3.43
C GLU A 151 0.14 14.26 -2.33
N TRP A 152 0.57 14.68 -1.13
CA TRP A 152 0.72 13.74 -0.03
C TRP A 152 -0.62 13.13 0.42
N CYS A 153 -1.70 13.91 0.45
CA CYS A 153 -3.03 13.37 0.73
C CYS A 153 -3.49 12.40 -0.37
N ARG A 154 -3.42 12.84 -1.64
CA ARG A 154 -3.98 12.12 -2.79
C ARG A 154 -3.15 10.88 -3.16
N ASP A 155 -1.87 11.06 -3.43
CA ASP A 155 -1.01 10.01 -3.96
C ASP A 155 -0.34 9.17 -2.87
N GLY A 156 -0.31 9.69 -1.64
CA GLY A 156 0.25 8.99 -0.47
C GLY A 156 -0.80 8.40 0.46
N LEU A 157 -1.37 9.25 1.32
CA LEU A 157 -2.15 8.80 2.49
C LEU A 157 -3.50 8.18 2.12
N LEU A 158 -4.13 8.62 1.03
CA LEU A 158 -5.38 8.02 0.54
C LEU A 158 -5.20 6.54 0.22
N ARG A 159 -4.12 6.17 -0.48
CA ARG A 159 -3.83 4.78 -0.83
C ARG A 159 -3.59 3.90 0.40
N VAL A 160 -2.93 4.45 1.43
CA VAL A 160 -2.74 3.76 2.71
C VAL A 160 -4.09 3.54 3.41
N THR A 161 -4.93 4.58 3.41
CA THR A 161 -6.27 4.56 4.00
C THR A 161 -7.19 3.56 3.31
N GLU A 162 -7.15 3.46 1.98
CA GLU A 162 -7.98 2.51 1.23
C GLU A 162 -7.72 1.05 1.61
N ILE A 163 -6.50 0.74 2.03
CA ILE A 163 -6.10 -0.62 2.42
C ILE A 163 -6.30 -0.87 3.93
N LEU A 164 -5.98 0.10 4.78
CA LEU A 164 -6.01 -0.06 6.25
C LEU A 164 -7.31 0.42 6.91
N GLY A 165 -8.19 1.09 6.17
CA GLY A 165 -9.35 1.78 6.71
C GLY A 165 -8.95 3.08 7.43
N THR A 166 -9.81 3.53 8.33
CA THR A 166 -9.69 4.86 8.98
C THR A 166 -9.13 4.83 10.39
N ASP A 167 -9.04 3.66 11.03
CA ASP A 167 -8.56 3.52 12.42
C ASP A 167 -7.02 3.38 12.47
N ASN A 168 -6.31 4.42 12.00
CA ASN A 168 -4.86 4.46 11.96
C ASN A 168 -4.35 5.92 11.81
N PRO A 169 -3.09 6.20 12.20
CA PRO A 169 -2.57 7.57 12.19
C PRO A 169 -2.33 8.14 10.78
N TRP A 170 -2.25 7.30 9.74
CA TRP A 170 -2.12 7.79 8.36
C TRP A 170 -3.42 8.45 7.90
N PHE A 171 -4.57 7.84 8.22
CA PHE A 171 -5.88 8.44 7.98
C PHE A 171 -6.04 9.75 8.76
N GLU A 172 -5.67 9.76 10.05
CA GLU A 172 -5.73 10.97 10.87
C GLU A 172 -4.90 12.10 10.27
N ARG A 173 -3.67 11.80 9.81
CA ARG A 173 -2.82 12.80 9.15
C ARG A 173 -3.44 13.29 7.84
N MET A 174 -4.07 12.41 7.06
CA MET A 174 -4.75 12.78 5.81
C MET A 174 -5.91 13.74 6.08
N ALA A 175 -6.74 13.45 7.07
CA ALA A 175 -7.87 14.27 7.46
C ALA A 175 -7.40 15.67 7.91
N GLU A 176 -6.40 15.73 8.79
CA GLU A 176 -5.80 16.98 9.26
C GLU A 176 -5.25 17.85 8.12
N LEU A 177 -4.53 17.24 7.17
CA LEU A 177 -4.01 17.95 6.01
C LEU A 177 -5.13 18.40 5.07
N SER A 178 -6.14 17.56 4.85
CA SER A 178 -7.28 17.89 3.99
C SER A 178 -8.05 19.08 4.55
N ASP A 179 -8.35 19.08 5.85
CA ASP A 179 -9.03 20.18 6.53
C ASP A 179 -8.22 21.49 6.43
N ALA A 180 -6.90 21.41 6.61
CA ALA A 180 -6.02 22.57 6.48
C ALA A 180 -5.97 23.11 5.04
N ILE A 181 -5.91 22.24 4.04
CA ILE A 181 -5.94 22.64 2.62
C ILE A 181 -7.27 23.33 2.30
N MET A 182 -8.40 22.81 2.78
CA MET A 182 -9.72 23.41 2.57
C MET A 182 -9.88 24.75 3.29
N THR A 183 -9.39 24.86 4.53
CA THR A 183 -9.44 26.11 5.32
C THR A 183 -8.72 27.26 4.62
N HIS A 184 -7.66 26.95 3.87
CA HIS A 184 -6.88 27.94 3.14
C HIS A 184 -7.19 28.00 1.63
N ALA A 185 -8.27 27.33 1.18
CA ALA A 185 -8.67 27.41 -0.21
C ALA A 185 -9.22 28.82 -0.52
N ASP A 186 -8.61 29.51 -1.47
CA ASP A 186 -9.02 30.85 -1.91
C ASP A 186 -10.11 30.80 -3.00
N VAL A 187 -10.93 29.75 -2.98
CA VAL A 187 -12.00 29.51 -3.94
C VAL A 187 -13.27 29.20 -3.17
N GLU A 188 -14.33 29.96 -3.42
CA GLU A 188 -15.65 29.63 -2.87
C GLU A 188 -16.12 28.28 -3.42
N SER A 189 -16.35 27.32 -2.51
CA SER A 189 -17.04 26.08 -2.86
C SER A 189 -18.56 26.31 -2.87
N PRO A 190 -19.32 25.70 -3.81
CA PRO A 190 -20.78 25.81 -3.86
C PRO A 190 -21.51 25.35 -2.60
#